data_AF-A0A4U7B051-F1
#
_entry.id   AF-A0A4U7B051-F1
#
_cell.length_a   1.000
_cell.length_b   1.000
_cell.length_c   1.000
_cell.angle_alpha   90.00
_cell.angle_beta   90.00
_cell.angle_gamma   90.00
#
_symmetry.space_group_name_H-M   'P 1'
#
loop_
_entity.id
_entity.type
_entity.pdbx_description
1 polymer ?
#
loop_
_entity_poly.entity_id
_entity_poly.type
_entity_poly.pdbx_seq_one_letter_code
_entity_poly.pdbx_strand_id
1 'polypeptide(L)'
;MPPPVEAFPAWQLPARIQYTPDGKKRKEFIDLRQCQLKEMVQYACDLKGPRSNPRSRVVCEPIVRLFRQCANGLTVETTAIEALIE
;
A
#
# COMPACT_ATOMS: atom_id res chain seq x y z
N MET A 1 9.74 2.38 17.39
CA MET A 1 8.44 2.91 16.91
C MET A 1 8.60 3.23 15.43
N PRO A 2 7.65 2.87 14.55
CA PRO A 2 7.70 3.30 13.15
C PRO A 2 7.67 4.83 13.07
N PRO A 3 8.36 5.44 12.08
CA PRO A 3 8.32 6.88 11.91
C PRO A 3 6.88 7.33 11.62
N PRO A 4 6.46 8.52 12.10
CA PRO A 4 5.18 9.09 11.70
C PRO A 4 5.21 9.30 10.18
N VAL A 5 4.32 8.60 9.48
CA VAL A 5 4.09 8.78 8.05
C VAL A 5 2.93 9.76 7.90
N GLU A 6 3.13 10.84 7.15
CA GLU A 6 2.05 11.76 6.81
C GLU A 6 0.97 11.01 6.03
N ALA A 7 -0.27 11.04 6.52
CA ALA A 7 -1.41 10.51 5.80
C ALA A 7 -1.83 11.51 4.70
N PHE A 8 -2.19 10.99 3.53
CA PHE A 8 -2.64 11.81 2.42
C PHE A 8 -3.70 11.14 1.57
N PRO A 9 -4.52 11.93 0.85
CA PRO A 9 -5.51 11.38 -0.06
C PRO A 9 -4.86 10.57 -1.19
N ALA A 10 -5.37 9.38 -1.46
CA ALA A 10 -4.71 8.46 -2.39
C ALA A 10 -4.54 9.01 -3.81
N TRP A 11 -5.42 9.92 -4.26
CA TRP A 11 -5.28 10.60 -5.56
C TRP A 11 -4.02 11.48 -5.69
N GLN A 12 -3.37 11.85 -4.58
CA GLN A 12 -2.10 12.57 -4.60
C GLN A 12 -0.89 11.66 -4.86
N LEU A 13 -1.06 10.34 -4.86
CA LEU A 13 0.03 9.38 -5.01
C LEU A 13 0.88 9.64 -6.28
N PRO A 14 0.31 9.87 -7.49
CA PRO A 14 1.12 10.09 -8.69
C PRO A 14 2.03 11.33 -8.61
N ALA A 15 1.61 12.36 -7.87
CA ALA A 15 2.42 13.55 -7.65
C ALA A 15 3.48 13.31 -6.57
N ARG A 16 3.13 12.62 -5.48
CA ARG A 16 4.04 12.40 -4.34
C ARG A 16 5.18 11.45 -4.66
N ILE A 17 4.96 10.42 -5.47
CA ILE A 17 6.02 9.49 -5.85
C ILE A 17 7.14 10.16 -6.67
N GLN A 18 6.90 11.35 -7.25
CA GLN A 18 7.93 12.11 -7.96
C GLN A 18 8.99 12.69 -7.03
N TYR A 19 8.79 12.60 -5.71
CA TYR A 19 9.71 13.06 -4.68
C TYR A 19 10.24 11.87 -3.87
N THR A 20 11.47 11.99 -3.37
CA THR A 20 12.05 11.05 -2.40
C THR A 20 11.51 11.34 -0.99
N PRO A 21 11.68 10.42 -0.03
CA PRO A 21 11.33 10.68 1.38
C PRO A 21 12.01 11.93 1.96
N ASP A 22 13.18 12.31 1.44
CA ASP A 22 13.90 13.55 1.83
C ASP A 22 13.33 14.82 1.16
N GLY A 23 12.23 14.72 0.42
CA GLY A 23 11.59 15.84 -0.31
C GLY A 23 12.28 16.25 -1.61
N LYS A 24 13.33 15.53 -2.05
CA LYS A 24 14.02 15.83 -3.31
C LYS A 24 13.24 15.29 -4.49
N LYS A 25 13.11 16.07 -5.56
CA LYS A 25 12.53 15.58 -6.82
C LYS A 25 13.39 14.46 -7.40
N ARG A 26 12.76 13.38 -7.84
CA ARG A 26 13.43 12.28 -8.55
C ARG A 26 13.90 12.74 -9.92
N LYS A 27 15.01 12.16 -10.38
CA LYS A 27 15.60 12.49 -11.69
C LYS A 27 14.72 12.04 -12.84
N GLU A 28 14.21 10.82 -12.73
CA GLU A 28 13.31 10.22 -13.71
C GLU A 28 11.87 10.47 -13.30
N PHE A 29 11.05 10.85 -14.28
CA PHE A 29 9.61 10.91 -14.10
C PHE A 29 9.06 9.48 -14.03
N ILE A 30 8.21 9.22 -13.04
CA ILE A 30 7.60 7.90 -12.86
C ILE A 30 6.16 7.96 -13.32
N ASP A 31 5.85 7.20 -14.36
CA ASP A 31 4.48 6.86 -14.72
C ASP A 31 4.14 5.46 -14.17
N LEU A 32 3.27 5.40 -13.15
CA LEU A 32 2.87 4.15 -12.50
C LEU A 32 2.28 3.13 -13.49
N ARG A 33 1.66 3.60 -14.58
CA ARG A 33 1.04 2.74 -15.60
C ARG A 33 2.05 1.90 -16.36
N GLN A 34 3.27 2.42 -16.49
CA GLN A 34 4.38 1.72 -17.14
C GLN A 34 5.07 0.72 -16.22
N CYS A 35 4.78 0.78 -14.90
CA CYS A 35 5.33 -0.15 -13.92
C CYS A 35 4.51 -1.44 -13.88
N GLN A 36 5.17 -2.56 -13.55
CA GLN A 36 4.52 -3.85 -13.49
C GLN A 36 3.51 -3.90 -12.34
N LEU A 37 2.26 -4.27 -12.63
CA LEU A 37 1.25 -4.53 -11.61
C LEU A 37 1.53 -5.88 -10.93
N LYS A 38 1.51 -5.87 -9.61
CA LYS A 38 1.69 -7.03 -8.74
C LYS A 38 0.54 -7.08 -7.74
N GLU A 39 0.16 -8.30 -7.40
CA GLU A 39 -0.84 -8.58 -6.37
C GLU A 39 -0.20 -9.33 -5.22
N MET A 40 -0.59 -8.98 -3.99
CA MET A 40 -0.23 -9.71 -2.78
C MET A 40 -1.46 -9.89 -1.91
N VAL A 41 -1.73 -11.13 -1.50
CA VAL A 41 -2.76 -11.45 -0.52
C VAL A 41 -2.13 -11.42 0.87
N GLN A 42 -2.61 -10.49 1.70
CA GLN A 42 -2.30 -10.42 3.13
C GLN A 42 -3.50 -10.97 3.93
N TYR A 43 -3.31 -11.21 5.22
CA TYR A 43 -4.41 -11.63 6.11
C TYR A 43 -4.46 -10.71 7.33
N ALA A 44 -5.61 -10.11 7.58
CA ALA A 44 -5.89 -9.43 8.84
C ALA A 44 -6.51 -10.41 9.82
N CYS A 45 -5.78 -10.70 10.90
CA CYS A 45 -6.17 -11.67 11.91
C CYS A 45 -6.59 -10.95 13.19
N ASP A 46 -7.88 -11.02 13.50
CA ASP A 46 -8.46 -10.41 14.69
C ASP A 46 -9.15 -11.47 15.56
N LEU A 47 -9.13 -11.26 16.87
CA LEU A 47 -9.91 -12.08 17.79
C LEU A 47 -11.40 -11.73 17.63
N LYS A 48 -12.21 -12.67 17.14
CA LYS A 48 -13.66 -12.53 17.14
C LYS A 48 -14.20 -12.99 18.49
N GLY A 49 -14.67 -12.04 19.29
CA GLY A 49 -15.21 -12.24 20.64
C GLY A 49 -14.30 -11.69 21.75
N PRO A 50 -14.79 -11.60 22.99
CA PRO A 50 -14.01 -11.09 24.11
C PRO A 50 -12.90 -12.07 24.53
N ARG A 51 -11.74 -11.54 24.94
CA ARG A 51 -10.58 -12.34 25.37
C ARG A 51 -10.86 -13.33 26.50
N SER A 52 -11.84 -13.04 27.37
CA SER A 52 -12.21 -13.88 28.51
C SER A 52 -13.10 -15.08 28.14
N ASN A 53 -13.66 -15.12 26.93
CA ASN A 53 -14.55 -16.20 26.51
C ASN A 53 -13.75 -17.31 25.81
N PRO A 54 -13.76 -18.56 26.30
CA PRO A 54 -13.04 -19.68 25.70
C PRO A 54 -13.55 -20.08 24.31
N ARG A 55 -14.72 -19.61 23.88
CA ARG A 55 -15.24 -19.80 22.52
C ARG A 55 -14.75 -18.75 21.52
N SER A 56 -14.08 -17.69 21.98
CA SER A 56 -13.49 -16.69 21.09
C SER A 56 -12.39 -17.32 20.24
N ARG A 57 -12.30 -16.90 18.98
CA ARG A 57 -11.33 -17.46 18.02
C ARG A 57 -10.71 -16.37 17.18
N VAL A 58 -9.45 -16.55 16.82
CA VAL A 58 -8.78 -15.70 15.83
C VAL A 58 -9.37 -16.04 14.46
N VAL A 59 -9.83 -15.01 13.75
CA VAL A 59 -10.32 -15.13 12.38
C VAL A 59 -9.44 -14.26 11.50
N CYS A 60 -8.87 -14.87 10.47
CA CYS A 60 -8.01 -14.20 9.49
C CYS A 60 -8.78 -13.99 8.19
N GLU A 61 -9.06 -12.73 7.86
CA GLU A 61 -9.75 -12.35 6.63
C GLU A 61 -8.70 -11.92 5.59
N PRO A 62 -8.79 -12.39 4.33
CA PRO A 62 -7.84 -12.03 3.29
C PRO A 62 -8.01 -10.56 2.87
N ILE A 63 -6.89 -9.88 2.63
CA ILE A 63 -6.82 -8.52 2.12
C ILE A 63 -5.94 -8.55 0.87
N VAL A 64 -6.54 -8.27 -0.28
CA VAL A 64 -5.81 -8.13 -1.54
C VAL A 64 -5.18 -6.74 -1.58
N ARG A 65 -3.87 -6.70 -1.82
CA ARG A 65 -3.09 -5.47 -1.99
C ARG A 65 -2.49 -5.44 -3.38
N LEU A 66 -2.57 -4.29 -4.03
CA LEU A 66 -2.03 -4.06 -5.36
C LEU A 66 -0.81 -3.16 -5.28
N PHE A 67 0.23 -3.50 -6.03
CA PHE A 67 1.49 -2.77 -6.07
C PHE A 67 1.95 -2.53 -7.49
N ARG A 68 2.48 -1.34 -7.76
CA ARG A 68 3.24 -1.04 -8.98
C ARG A 68 4.73 -1.13 -8.66
N GLN A 69 5.42 -2.05 -9.34
CA GLN A 69 6.86 -2.25 -9.23
C GLN A 69 7.55 -1.70 -10.49
N CYS A 70 8.33 -0.63 -10.31
CA CYS A 70 9.02 0.07 -11.38
C CYS A 70 10.45 -0.44 -11.57
N ALA A 71 11.03 -0.24 -12.76
CA ALA A 71 12.35 -0.76 -13.12
C ALA A 71 13.50 -0.26 -12.23
N ASN A 72 13.36 0.92 -11.63
CA ASN A 72 14.31 1.49 -10.68
C ASN A 72 14.21 0.91 -9.26
N GLY A 73 13.43 -0.14 -9.05
CA GLY A 73 13.20 -0.79 -7.76
C GLY A 73 12.16 -0.09 -6.88
N LEU A 74 11.58 1.04 -7.32
CA LEU A 74 10.47 1.67 -6.62
C LEU A 74 9.27 0.73 -6.61
N THR A 75 8.77 0.43 -5.42
CA THR A 75 7.54 -0.34 -5.20
C THR A 75 6.55 0.54 -4.46
N VAL A 76 5.35 0.70 -5.02
CA VAL A 76 4.31 1.57 -4.48
C VAL A 76 3.02 0.78 -4.34
N GLU A 77 2.40 0.81 -3.17
CA GLU A 77 1.05 0.27 -3.00
C GLU A 77 0.04 1.21 -3.67
N THR A 78 -0.80 0.65 -4.54
CA THR A 78 -1.80 1.36 -5.34
C THR A 78 -3.21 0.85 -5.10
N THR A 79 -3.43 -0.07 -4.16
CA THR A 79 -4.73 -0.70 -3.84
C THR A 79 -5.92 0.28 -3.87
N ALA A 80 -5.79 1.45 -3.27
CA ALA A 80 -6.87 2.42 -3.14
C ALA A 80 -7.19 3.22 -4.42
N ILE A 81 -6.31 3.17 -5.44
CA ILE A 81 -6.45 3.97 -6.67
C ILE A 81 -6.17 3.18 -7.94
N GLU A 82 -5.91 1.86 -7.88
CA GLU A 82 -5.50 1.09 -9.05
C GLU A 82 -6.52 1.25 -10.20
N ALA A 83 -7.82 1.17 -9.89
CA ALA A 83 -8.90 1.37 -10.86
C ALA A 83 -9.00 2.80 -11.43
N LEU A 84 -8.32 3.79 -10.85
CA LEU A 84 -8.27 5.18 -11.31
C LEU A 84 -7.04 5.47 -12.18
N ILE A 85 -6.02 4.61 -12.11
CA ILE A 85 -4.78 4.77 -12.88
C ILE A 85 -4.70 3.82 -14.07
N GLU A 86 -5.59 2.84 -14.17
CA GLU A 86 -5.72 1.94 -15.33
C GLU A 86 -6.10 2.68 -16.63
#